data_AF-A0AAX4HJQ2-F1
#
_entry.id   AF-A0AAX4HJQ2-F1
#
_cell.length_a   1.000
_cell.length_b   1.000
_cell.length_c   1.000
_cell.angle_alpha   90.00
_cell.angle_beta   90.00
_cell.angle_gamma   90.00
#
_symmetry.space_group_name_H-M   'P 1'
#
loop_
_entity.id
_entity.type
_entity.pdbx_description
1 polymer ?
#
loop_
_entity_poly.entity_id
_entity_poly.type
_entity_poly.pdbx_seq_one_letter_code
_entity_poly.pdbx_strand_id
1 'polypeptide(L)'
;MKLLLTFAALVFSLSSFASERAFISYAGMESWGRSFYACTYAESQTIKHLKTLGATNIDVTCSGGIDIWMQGPVRIVAEFDVPAPTGRDEARRMTITGNRRNPSCGLNVAIFKAILPKFSKTISVTSADDACLSRTSNYSYDLLVDM
;
A
#
# COMPACT_ATOMS: atom_id res chain seq x y z
N MET A 1 25.24 30.10 -35.21
CA MET A 1 25.23 29.53 -33.84
C MET A 1 23.83 29.67 -33.21
N LYS A 2 22.80 29.00 -33.76
CA LYS A 2 21.41 29.06 -33.23
C LYS A 2 20.73 27.69 -33.09
N LEU A 3 21.43 26.61 -33.42
CA LEU A 3 20.85 25.27 -33.57
C LEU A 3 21.25 24.26 -32.48
N LEU A 4 22.10 24.65 -31.52
CA LEU A 4 22.60 23.76 -30.47
C LEU A 4 21.88 23.92 -29.11
N LEU A 5 21.03 24.93 -28.96
CA LEU A 5 20.30 25.20 -27.70
C LEU A 5 18.96 24.47 -27.59
N THR A 6 18.43 23.91 -28.69
CA THR A 6 17.15 23.20 -28.70
C THR A 6 17.26 21.72 -28.28
N PHE A 7 18.45 21.12 -28.29
CA PHE A 7 18.62 19.69 -27.97
C PHE A 7 18.76 19.39 -26.47
N ALA A 8 19.06 20.40 -25.64
CA ALA A 8 19.14 20.25 -24.18
C ALA A 8 17.77 20.27 -23.48
N ALA A 9 16.71 20.68 -24.17
CA ALA A 9 15.35 20.79 -23.62
C ALA A 9 14.54 19.49 -23.68
N LEU A 10 15.08 18.41 -24.27
CA LEU A 10 14.32 17.20 -24.61
C LEU A 10 14.59 15.99 -23.70
N VAL A 11 15.44 16.11 -22.69
CA VAL A 11 15.82 14.97 -21.81
C VAL A 11 15.19 15.05 -20.40
N PHE A 12 14.50 16.15 -20.08
CA PHE A 12 13.61 16.20 -18.91
C PHE A 12 12.18 15.79 -19.30
N SER A 13 12.05 14.59 -19.87
CA SER A 13 10.77 13.85 -19.82
C SER A 13 10.58 13.44 -18.36
N LEU A 14 10.15 14.42 -17.56
CA LEU A 14 9.84 14.32 -16.14
C LEU A 14 9.02 13.05 -15.89
N SER A 15 9.65 12.00 -15.40
CA SER A 15 8.94 10.89 -14.78
C SER A 15 8.33 11.46 -13.51
N SER A 16 7.10 11.99 -13.60
CA SER A 16 6.43 12.61 -12.45
C SER A 16 5.93 11.52 -11.51
N PHE A 17 6.86 10.92 -10.78
CA PHE A 17 6.52 10.14 -9.60
C PHE A 17 5.92 11.13 -8.59
N ALA A 18 4.66 10.91 -8.24
CA ALA A 18 4.02 11.68 -7.19
C ALA A 18 4.39 11.03 -5.86
N SER A 19 5.12 11.78 -5.02
CA SER A 19 5.38 11.36 -3.65
C SER A 19 4.10 11.46 -2.84
N GLU A 20 3.70 10.34 -2.25
CA GLU A 20 2.49 10.16 -1.48
C GLU A 20 2.81 9.80 -0.04
N ARG A 21 1.87 10.16 0.85
CA ARG A 21 1.96 9.84 2.27
C ARG A 21 0.68 9.19 2.76
N ALA A 22 0.81 8.05 3.41
CA ALA A 22 -0.28 7.30 4.03
C ALA A 22 -0.08 7.17 5.54
N PHE A 23 -1.17 7.29 6.29
CA PHE A 23 -1.20 7.12 7.73
C PHE A 23 -2.11 5.95 8.07
N ILE A 24 -1.61 5.00 8.84
CA ILE A 24 -2.37 3.83 9.29
C ILE A 24 -2.31 3.80 10.81
N SER A 25 -3.46 3.73 11.47
CA SER A 25 -3.53 3.46 12.90
C SER A 25 -4.43 2.26 13.11
N TYR A 26 -3.91 1.20 13.72
CA TYR A 26 -4.65 -0.05 13.86
C TYR A 26 -4.51 -0.66 15.25
N ALA A 27 -5.66 -0.86 15.89
CA ALA A 27 -5.88 -1.81 16.97
C ALA A 27 -7.18 -2.54 16.65
N GLY A 28 -7.07 -3.81 16.28
CA GLY A 28 -8.21 -4.57 15.80
C GLY A 28 -9.10 -5.07 16.93
N MET A 29 -10.40 -5.17 16.68
CA MET A 29 -11.27 -6.09 17.39
C MET A 29 -11.65 -7.18 16.39
N GLU A 30 -10.96 -8.31 16.46
CA GLU A 30 -11.16 -9.41 15.52
C GLU A 30 -11.64 -10.62 16.31
N SER A 31 -12.79 -11.19 15.94
CA SER A 31 -13.55 -12.13 16.78
C SER A 31 -13.90 -11.53 18.15
N TRP A 32 -13.65 -12.24 19.25
CA TRP A 32 -14.00 -11.84 20.63
C TRP A 32 -12.89 -11.10 21.38
N GLY A 33 -11.80 -10.72 20.71
CA GLY A 33 -10.62 -10.15 21.37
C GLY A 33 -9.91 -9.06 20.57
N ARG A 34 -9.10 -8.25 21.27
CA ARG A 34 -8.28 -7.22 20.64
C ARG A 34 -7.03 -7.79 20.00
N SER A 35 -6.81 -7.45 18.73
CA SER A 35 -5.64 -7.82 17.96
C SER A 35 -4.62 -6.68 17.99
N PHE A 36 -3.46 -6.98 18.53
CA PHE A 36 -2.30 -6.13 18.47
C PHE A 36 -1.23 -6.81 17.63
N TYR A 37 -0.38 -6.01 16.99
CA TYR A 37 0.70 -6.48 16.14
C TYR A 37 2.00 -5.81 16.57
N ALA A 38 3.12 -6.51 16.42
CA ALA A 38 4.43 -5.88 16.56
C ALA A 38 4.63 -4.85 15.43
N CYS A 39 5.28 -3.73 15.73
CA CYS A 39 5.51 -2.69 14.71
C CYS A 39 6.28 -3.22 13.50
N THR A 40 7.35 -3.97 13.75
CA THR A 40 8.19 -4.58 12.70
C THR A 40 7.38 -5.46 11.73
N TYR A 41 6.38 -6.17 12.27
CA TYR A 41 5.47 -6.97 11.45
C TYR A 41 4.56 -6.09 10.58
N ALA A 42 3.99 -5.04 11.16
CA ALA A 42 3.09 -4.12 10.47
C ALA A 42 3.82 -3.29 9.39
N GLU A 43 5.07 -2.88 9.65
CA GLU A 43 5.97 -2.28 8.67
C GLU A 43 6.23 -3.23 7.50
N SER A 44 6.61 -4.48 7.79
CA SER A 44 6.89 -5.48 6.78
C SER A 44 5.68 -5.75 5.87
N GLN A 45 4.47 -5.86 6.43
CA GLN A 45 3.25 -6.00 5.63
C GLN A 45 2.98 -4.75 4.78
N THR A 46 3.18 -3.55 5.33
CA THR A 46 2.97 -2.29 4.60
C THR A 46 3.91 -2.18 3.41
N ILE A 47 5.22 -2.42 3.61
CA ILE A 47 6.22 -2.41 2.54
C ILE A 47 5.88 -3.45 1.47
N LYS A 48 5.48 -4.66 1.89
CA LYS A 48 5.09 -5.72 0.97
C LYS A 48 3.92 -5.29 0.06
N HIS A 49 2.87 -4.71 0.63
CA HIS A 49 1.70 -4.28 -0.14
C HIS A 49 2.02 -3.09 -1.05
N LEU A 50 2.80 -2.11 -0.58
CA LEU A 50 3.28 -1.01 -1.42
C LEU A 50 4.09 -1.51 -2.62
N LYS A 51 5.05 -2.43 -2.41
CA LYS A 51 5.81 -3.06 -3.50
C LYS A 51 4.92 -3.84 -4.46
N THR A 52 3.88 -4.51 -3.94
CA THR A 52 2.92 -5.27 -4.76
C THR A 52 2.13 -4.35 -5.69
N LEU A 53 1.84 -3.12 -5.25
CA LEU A 53 1.17 -2.09 -6.05
C LEU A 53 2.14 -1.30 -6.95
N GLY A 54 3.43 -1.63 -6.94
CA GLY A 54 4.44 -0.98 -7.78
C GLY A 54 5.00 0.33 -7.22
N ALA A 55 4.78 0.65 -5.94
CA ALA A 55 5.42 1.82 -5.34
C ALA A 55 6.96 1.69 -5.29
N THR A 56 7.62 2.84 -5.36
CA THR A 56 9.07 2.99 -5.26
C THR A 56 9.43 3.99 -4.15
N ASN A 57 10.72 4.13 -3.83
CA ASN A 57 11.22 5.04 -2.79
C ASN A 57 10.43 4.93 -1.47
N ILE A 58 10.15 3.69 -1.05
CA ILE A 58 9.30 3.39 0.10
C ILE A 58 10.09 3.61 1.39
N ASP A 59 9.65 4.55 2.21
CA ASP A 59 10.03 4.72 3.60
C ASP A 59 8.83 4.47 4.51
N VAL A 60 8.98 3.58 5.49
CA VAL A 60 7.90 3.18 6.39
C VAL A 60 8.43 3.22 7.80
N THR A 61 7.78 4.03 8.64
CA THR A 61 8.08 4.14 10.06
C THR A 61 6.88 3.71 10.88
N CYS A 62 7.10 2.96 11.94
CA CYS A 62 6.05 2.53 12.86
C CYS A 62 6.35 2.87 14.31
N SER A 63 5.30 3.16 15.07
CA SER A 63 5.33 3.31 16.53
C SER A 63 4.18 2.57 17.22
N GLY A 64 4.33 2.27 18.51
CA GLY A 64 3.33 1.53 19.30
C GLY A 64 3.41 0.02 19.08
N GLY A 65 2.26 -0.63 18.90
CA GLY A 65 2.17 -2.07 18.74
C GLY A 65 2.44 -2.86 20.02
N ILE A 66 2.87 -4.11 19.85
CA ILE A 66 3.29 -5.00 20.95
C ILE A 66 4.78 -4.78 21.21
N ASP A 67 5.12 -4.49 22.46
CA ASP A 67 6.46 -4.51 23.03
C ASP A 67 6.45 -5.24 24.39
N ILE A 68 7.61 -5.53 24.96
CA ILE A 68 7.78 -6.28 26.21
C ILE A 68 7.03 -5.67 27.41
N TRP A 69 6.75 -4.35 27.40
CA TRP A 69 6.11 -3.64 28.50
C TRP A 69 4.71 -3.08 28.18
N MET A 70 4.29 -3.11 26.91
CA MET A 70 3.07 -2.41 26.48
C MET A 70 2.43 -3.06 25.26
N GLN A 71 1.09 -3.05 25.22
CA GLN A 71 0.31 -3.38 24.04
C GLN A 71 -0.55 -2.17 23.67
N GLY A 72 -0.39 -1.67 22.45
CA GLY A 72 -1.14 -0.54 21.95
C GLY A 72 -1.38 -0.62 20.44
N PRO A 73 -2.13 0.34 19.87
CA PRO A 73 -2.29 0.43 18.43
C PRO A 73 -0.93 0.57 17.75
N VAL A 74 -0.77 -0.08 16.60
CA VAL A 74 0.33 0.27 15.68
C VAL A 74 -0.05 1.56 14.96
N ARG A 75 0.92 2.46 14.81
CA ARG A 75 0.78 3.68 14.02
C ARG A 75 1.90 3.68 12.99
N ILE A 76 1.52 3.61 11.71
CA ILE A 76 2.45 3.57 10.58
C ILE A 76 2.32 4.86 9.80
N VAL A 77 3.46 5.42 9.44
CA VAL A 77 3.58 6.46 8.43
C VAL A 77 4.36 5.86 7.27
N ALA A 78 3.77 5.88 6.08
CA ALA A 78 4.42 5.41 4.86
C ALA A 78 4.55 6.57 3.88
N GLU A 79 5.77 6.83 3.42
CA GLU A 79 6.10 7.76 2.35
C GLU A 79 6.61 6.94 1.17
N PHE A 80 6.09 7.20 -0.03
CA PHE A 80 6.40 6.39 -1.20
C PHE A 80 6.03 7.12 -2.49
N ASP A 81 6.65 6.70 -3.58
CA ASP A 81 6.36 7.20 -4.92
C ASP A 81 5.41 6.26 -5.65
N VAL A 82 4.33 6.82 -6.20
CA VAL A 82 3.36 6.10 -7.03
C VAL A 82 3.79 6.15 -8.50
N PRO A 83 3.73 5.03 -9.25
CA PRO A 83 4.05 5.02 -10.67
C PRO A 83 3.10 5.94 -11.44
N ALA A 84 3.62 6.62 -12.45
CA ALA A 84 2.79 7.38 -13.39
C ALA A 84 2.04 6.41 -14.31
N PRO A 85 0.78 6.70 -14.70
CA PRO A 85 0.09 5.94 -15.73
C PRO A 85 0.86 6.07 -17.05
N THR A 86 1.25 4.95 -17.67
CA THR A 86 2.02 4.97 -18.93
C THR A 86 1.16 5.27 -20.15
N GLY A 87 -0.16 5.42 -19.97
CA GLY A 87 -1.09 5.79 -21.04
C GLY A 87 -1.24 4.70 -22.12
N ARG A 88 -0.81 3.47 -21.83
CA ARG A 88 -1.10 2.32 -22.68
C ARG A 88 -2.50 1.83 -22.33
N ASP A 89 -3.33 1.60 -23.33
CA ASP A 89 -4.72 1.12 -23.18
C ASP A 89 -4.82 -0.35 -22.68
N GLU A 90 -3.75 -0.91 -22.12
CA GLU A 90 -3.71 -2.29 -21.61
C GLU A 90 -3.92 -2.32 -20.10
N ALA A 91 -5.18 -2.11 -19.70
CA ALA A 91 -5.60 -2.29 -18.33
C ALA A 91 -5.44 -3.77 -17.91
N ARG A 92 -4.57 -4.04 -16.93
CA ARG A 92 -4.30 -5.40 -16.44
C ARG A 92 -5.13 -5.71 -15.20
N ARG A 93 -5.80 -6.86 -15.19
CA ARG A 93 -6.43 -7.38 -13.97
C ARG A 93 -5.38 -7.99 -13.03
N MET A 94 -5.47 -7.63 -11.77
CA MET A 94 -4.64 -8.16 -10.69
C MET A 94 -5.53 -8.50 -9.49
N THR A 95 -5.38 -9.70 -8.95
CA THR A 95 -6.07 -10.09 -7.71
C THR A 95 -5.06 -10.23 -6.60
N ILE A 96 -5.26 -9.50 -5.50
CA ILE A 96 -4.46 -9.61 -4.29
C ILE A 96 -5.27 -10.36 -3.25
N THR A 97 -4.77 -11.50 -2.78
CA THR A 97 -5.43 -12.29 -1.73
C THR A 97 -4.59 -12.37 -0.45
N GLY A 98 -5.29 -12.50 0.68
CA GLY A 98 -4.67 -12.73 1.97
C GLY A 98 -3.90 -14.05 2.02
N ASN A 99 -2.79 -14.06 2.77
CA ASN A 99 -2.02 -15.28 2.99
C ASN A 99 -2.70 -16.12 4.09
N ARG A 100 -3.32 -17.24 3.70
CA ARG A 100 -3.95 -18.19 4.63
C ARG A 100 -3.01 -18.76 5.70
N ARG A 101 -1.69 -18.81 5.45
CA ARG A 101 -0.69 -19.33 6.40
C ARG A 101 -0.20 -18.30 7.41
N ASN A 102 -0.39 -17.02 7.13
CA ASN A 102 -0.09 -15.95 8.06
C ASN A 102 -1.18 -14.88 7.97
N PRO A 103 -2.40 -15.22 8.41
CA PRO A 103 -3.52 -14.34 8.19
C PRO A 103 -3.51 -13.22 9.23
N SER A 104 -3.57 -11.99 8.73
CA SER A 104 -3.65 -10.77 9.53
C SER A 104 -4.67 -9.85 8.86
N CYS A 105 -5.89 -10.37 8.74
CA CYS A 105 -6.92 -9.80 7.88
C CYS A 105 -7.12 -8.32 8.15
N GLY A 106 -7.48 -7.95 9.38
CA GLY A 106 -7.86 -6.59 9.70
C GLY A 106 -6.69 -5.62 9.56
N LEU A 107 -5.47 -6.02 9.92
CA LEU A 107 -4.27 -5.22 9.69
C LEU A 107 -4.05 -4.98 8.19
N ASN A 108 -4.07 -6.04 7.38
CA ASN A 108 -3.83 -5.93 5.94
C ASN A 108 -4.91 -5.10 5.24
N VAL A 109 -6.18 -5.30 5.59
CA VAL A 109 -7.30 -4.50 5.09
C VAL A 109 -7.15 -3.04 5.50
N ALA A 110 -6.75 -2.74 6.74
CA ALA A 110 -6.51 -1.37 7.19
C ALA A 110 -5.36 -0.72 6.39
N ILE A 111 -4.30 -1.48 6.08
CA ILE A 111 -3.23 -1.02 5.20
C ILE A 111 -3.79 -0.71 3.80
N PHE A 112 -4.51 -1.65 3.17
CA PHE A 112 -5.08 -1.45 1.83
C PHE A 112 -6.01 -0.26 1.76
N LYS A 113 -6.89 -0.07 2.75
CA LYS A 113 -7.78 1.09 2.85
C LYS A 113 -7.04 2.42 2.91
N ALA A 114 -5.86 2.44 3.52
CA ALA A 114 -5.04 3.65 3.60
C ALA A 114 -4.22 3.91 2.32
N ILE A 115 -3.68 2.86 1.69
CA ILE A 115 -2.75 3.01 0.56
C ILE A 115 -3.45 3.02 -0.81
N LEU A 116 -4.48 2.21 -1.05
CA LEU A 116 -5.13 2.11 -2.38
C LEU A 116 -5.63 3.45 -2.93
N PRO A 117 -6.24 4.34 -2.12
CA PRO A 117 -6.65 5.66 -2.61
C PRO A 117 -5.49 6.51 -3.15
N LYS A 118 -4.25 6.23 -2.74
CA LYS A 118 -3.06 6.93 -3.24
C LYS A 118 -2.67 6.52 -4.66
N PHE A 119 -3.12 5.34 -5.09
CA PHE A 119 -2.91 4.82 -6.44
C PHE A 119 -4.10 5.09 -7.36
N SER A 120 -5.05 5.95 -6.99
CA SER A 120 -6.31 6.12 -7.76
C SER A 120 -6.14 6.59 -9.20
N LYS A 121 -4.94 7.06 -9.59
CA LYS A 121 -4.61 7.45 -10.96
C LYS A 121 -4.13 6.28 -11.84
N THR A 122 -3.71 5.18 -11.22
CA THR A 122 -3.13 4.00 -11.90
C THR A 122 -3.84 2.69 -11.53
N ILE A 123 -4.60 2.68 -10.44
CA ILE A 123 -5.27 1.49 -9.92
C ILE A 123 -6.72 1.82 -9.59
N SER A 124 -7.63 1.06 -10.18
CA SER A 124 -9.05 1.06 -9.86
C SER A 124 -9.45 -0.24 -9.16
N VAL A 125 -10.17 -0.14 -8.04
CA VAL A 125 -10.69 -1.32 -7.34
C VAL A 125 -12.00 -1.75 -7.98
N THR A 126 -12.02 -2.94 -8.59
CA THR A 126 -13.22 -3.50 -9.22
C THR A 126 -14.08 -4.30 -8.26
N SER A 127 -13.46 -4.98 -7.30
CA SER A 127 -14.14 -5.76 -6.27
C SER A 127 -13.25 -5.83 -5.02
N ALA A 128 -13.88 -5.93 -3.85
CA ALA A 128 -13.19 -6.15 -2.60
C ALA A 128 -14.01 -7.07 -1.69
N ASP A 129 -13.36 -8.08 -1.14
CA ASP A 129 -13.83 -8.88 -0.01
C ASP A 129 -12.88 -8.61 1.16
N ASP A 130 -13.29 -7.69 2.04
CA ASP A 130 -12.46 -7.17 3.13
C ASP A 130 -13.09 -7.35 4.52
N ALA A 131 -14.08 -8.24 4.60
CA ALA A 131 -14.81 -8.54 5.83
C ALA A 131 -13.98 -9.43 6.77
N CYS A 132 -13.25 -8.80 7.69
CA CYS A 132 -12.42 -9.49 8.67
C CYS A 132 -13.19 -9.90 9.94
N LEU A 133 -14.02 -10.94 9.84
CA LEU A 133 -14.75 -11.51 10.99
C LEU A 133 -13.82 -12.11 12.06
N SER A 134 -12.65 -12.61 11.65
CA SER A 134 -11.59 -13.06 12.54
C SER A 134 -10.22 -12.63 12.02
N ARG A 135 -9.17 -12.75 12.85
CA ARG A 135 -7.78 -12.48 12.42
C ARG A 135 -7.38 -13.36 11.24
N THR A 136 -7.97 -14.56 11.20
CA THR A 136 -7.68 -15.61 10.23
C THR A 136 -8.57 -15.54 8.99
N SER A 137 -9.53 -14.61 8.94
CA SER A 137 -10.34 -14.36 7.75
C SER A 137 -9.42 -14.11 6.55
N ASN A 138 -9.87 -14.53 5.37
CA ASN A 138 -9.22 -14.14 4.15
C ASN A 138 -9.71 -12.76 3.71
N TYR A 139 -8.95 -12.11 2.85
CA TYR A 139 -9.39 -10.92 2.12
C TYR A 139 -8.98 -11.04 0.66
N SER A 140 -9.67 -10.32 -0.23
CA SER A 140 -9.35 -10.24 -1.64
C SER A 140 -9.61 -8.84 -2.18
N TYR A 141 -8.74 -8.34 -3.04
CA TYR A 141 -8.96 -7.14 -3.84
C TYR A 141 -8.73 -7.47 -5.30
N ASP A 142 -9.75 -7.27 -6.13
CA ASP A 142 -9.61 -7.32 -7.59
C ASP A 142 -9.39 -5.90 -8.11
N LEU A 143 -8.22 -5.71 -8.72
CA LEU A 143 -7.72 -4.43 -9.18
C LEU A 143 -7.63 -4.42 -10.70
N LEU A 144 -7.96 -3.28 -11.29
CA LEU A 144 -7.63 -2.93 -12.65
C LEU A 144 -6.45 -1.95 -12.58
N VAL A 145 -5.31 -2.35 -13.13
CA VAL A 145 -4.07 -1.56 -13.13
C VAL A 145 -3.85 -1.00 -14.52
N ASP A 146 -3.95 0.32 -14.63
CA ASP A 146 -3.59 1.09 -15.82
C ASP A 146 -2.09 1.34 -15.74
N MET A 147 -1.34 0.42 -16.33
CA MET A 147 0.11 0.53 -16.40
C MET A 147 0.51 1.57 -17.39
#